data_AF-A0A936JCS7-F1
#
_entry.id   AF-A0A936JCS7-F1
#
_cell.length_a   1.000
_cell.length_b   1.000
_cell.length_c   1.000
_cell.angle_alpha   90.00
_cell.angle_beta   90.00
_cell.angle_gamma   90.00
#
_symmetry.space_group_name_H-M   'P 1'
#
loop_
_entity.id
_entity.type
_entity.pdbx_description
1 polymer ?
#
loop_
_entity_poly.entity_id
_entity_poly.type
_entity_poly.pdbx_seq_one_letter_code
_entity_poly.pdbx_strand_id
1 'polypeptide(L)'
;MQNPPRLPNVKTSDYLMEGHYFDCKTPMSASSPRNFWSNEIEESVRTHQAYRFVINLDNWGGDVVLLQKQFKDWLIPNLEEIIIVKNGAISKLDLY
;
A
#
# COMPACT_ATOMS: atom_id res chain seq x y z
N MET A 1 -8.95 -7.35 -12.97
CA MET A 1 -7.54 -6.94 -13.06
C MET A 1 -6.69 -8.15 -12.69
N GLN A 2 -5.69 -8.51 -13.50
CA GLN A 2 -5.03 -9.83 -13.45
C GLN A 2 -3.55 -9.65 -13.12
N ASN A 3 -3.02 -10.46 -12.20
CA ASN A 3 -1.62 -10.38 -11.74
C ASN A 3 -0.63 -10.49 -12.92
N PRO A 4 0.48 -9.72 -12.90
CA PRO A 4 1.54 -9.80 -13.90
C PRO A 4 2.17 -11.21 -14.01
N PRO A 5 2.80 -11.52 -15.17
CA PRO A 5 3.45 -12.80 -15.41
C PRO A 5 4.53 -13.11 -14.35
N ARG A 6 4.55 -14.35 -13.88
CA ARG A 6 5.42 -14.81 -12.78
C ARG A 6 6.89 -14.79 -13.19
N LEU A 7 7.73 -14.06 -12.44
CA LEU A 7 9.18 -14.28 -12.46
C LEU A 7 9.52 -15.46 -11.52
N PRO A 8 10.45 -16.37 -11.89
CA PRO A 8 10.87 -17.46 -11.01
C PRO A 8 11.47 -16.89 -9.71
N ASN A 9 11.06 -17.43 -8.56
CA ASN A 9 11.54 -17.08 -7.21
C ASN A 9 11.22 -15.66 -6.69
N VAL A 10 10.31 -14.91 -7.32
CA VAL A 10 9.89 -13.58 -6.86
C VAL A 10 8.42 -13.62 -6.45
N LYS A 11 8.09 -12.99 -5.31
CA LYS A 11 6.70 -12.75 -4.90
C LYS A 11 5.98 -12.07 -6.06
N THR A 12 4.83 -12.62 -6.46
CA THR A 12 4.06 -12.05 -7.56
C THR A 12 3.33 -10.83 -7.03
N SER A 13 3.71 -9.63 -7.49
CA SER A 13 2.94 -8.42 -7.23
C SER A 13 1.57 -8.47 -7.89
N ASP A 14 0.63 -7.68 -7.39
CA ASP A 14 -0.75 -7.72 -7.87
C ASP A 14 -0.93 -6.94 -9.17
N TYR A 15 -0.15 -5.89 -9.37
CA TYR A 15 -0.25 -5.03 -10.57
C TYR A 15 1.11 -4.70 -11.17
N LEU A 16 1.09 -4.48 -12.49
CA LEU A 16 2.16 -3.83 -13.24
C LEU A 16 1.56 -2.60 -13.91
N MET A 17 1.88 -1.41 -13.40
CA MET A 17 1.38 -0.14 -13.92
C MET A 17 2.58 0.67 -14.40
N GLU A 18 2.58 1.02 -15.69
CA GLU A 18 3.67 1.80 -16.31
C GLU A 18 5.07 1.23 -16.09
N GLY A 19 5.20 -0.10 -16.06
CA GLY A 19 6.49 -0.78 -15.84
C GLY A 19 6.89 -0.92 -14.37
N HIS A 20 6.06 -0.44 -13.44
CA HIS A 20 6.28 -0.55 -12.00
C HIS A 20 5.35 -1.58 -11.36
N TYR A 21 5.91 -2.41 -10.48
CA TYR A 21 5.15 -3.39 -9.72
C TYR A 21 4.50 -2.75 -8.50
N PHE A 22 3.23 -3.09 -8.26
CA PHE A 22 2.48 -2.65 -7.08
C PHE A 22 1.79 -3.85 -6.40
N ASP A 23 1.79 -3.82 -5.08
CA ASP A 23 0.99 -4.73 -4.26
C ASP A 23 -0.32 -4.04 -3.82
N CYS A 24 -1.43 -4.77 -3.82
CA CYS A 24 -2.72 -4.28 -3.35
C CYS A 24 -2.91 -4.62 -1.87
N LYS A 25 -3.18 -3.61 -1.04
CA LYS A 25 -3.45 -3.80 0.39
C LYS A 25 -4.78 -3.18 0.77
N THR A 26 -5.59 -3.92 1.51
CA THR A 26 -6.86 -3.45 2.07
C THR A 26 -6.78 -3.60 3.58
N PRO A 27 -6.93 -2.53 4.37
CA PRO A 27 -6.94 -2.66 5.82
C PRO A 27 -8.13 -3.51 6.28
N MET A 28 -7.95 -4.26 7.36
CA MET A 28 -9.08 -4.90 8.03
C MET A 28 -10.03 -3.83 8.57
N SER A 29 -11.34 -4.07 8.55
CA SER A 29 -12.34 -3.04 8.87
C SER A 29 -12.15 -2.36 10.24
N ALA A 30 -11.57 -3.06 11.22
CA ALA A 30 -11.29 -2.54 12.56
C ALA A 30 -9.80 -2.16 12.80
N SER A 31 -8.92 -2.23 11.80
CA SER A 31 -7.50 -1.91 11.99
C SER A 31 -7.29 -0.42 12.19
N SER A 32 -6.51 -0.05 13.21
CA SER A 32 -6.05 1.33 13.37
C SER A 32 -5.07 1.71 12.24
N PRO A 33 -4.92 3.01 11.94
CA PRO A 33 -3.94 3.47 10.95
C PRO A 33 -2.52 2.97 11.23
N ARG A 34 -2.10 3.01 12.49
CA ARG A 34 -0.79 2.53 12.93
C ARG A 34 -0.61 1.03 12.71
N ASN A 35 -1.60 0.21 13.08
CA ASN A 35 -1.51 -1.24 12.90
C ASN A 35 -1.47 -1.63 11.44
N PHE A 36 -2.26 -0.97 10.59
CA PHE A 36 -2.21 -1.19 9.15
C PHE A 36 -0.84 -0.77 8.58
N TRP A 37 -0.33 0.39 8.97
CA TRP A 37 0.98 0.87 8.55
C TRP A 37 2.11 -0.12 8.92
N SER A 38 2.16 -0.59 10.17
CA SER A 38 3.26 -1.46 10.64
C SER A 38 3.16 -2.88 10.11
N ASN A 39 1.97 -3.47 10.18
CA ASN A 39 1.82 -4.91 9.95
C ASN A 39 1.61 -5.23 8.47
N GLU A 40 1.04 -4.31 7.69
CA GLU A 40 0.78 -4.57 6.27
C GLU A 40 1.81 -3.93 5.36
N ILE A 41 2.19 -2.67 5.62
CA ILE A 41 3.05 -1.92 4.70
C ILE A 41 4.51 -2.05 5.10
N GLU A 42 4.89 -1.65 6.32
CA GLU A 42 6.28 -1.72 6.78
C GLU A 42 6.81 -3.16 6.73
N GLU A 43 6.02 -4.14 7.19
CA GLU A 43 6.39 -5.54 7.07
C GLU A 43 6.60 -5.96 5.62
N SER A 44 5.70 -5.59 4.70
CA SER A 44 5.83 -5.94 3.27
C SER A 44 7.07 -5.30 2.62
N VAL A 45 7.42 -4.07 2.98
CA VAL A 45 8.66 -3.43 2.51
C VAL A 45 9.88 -4.19 3.04
N ARG A 46 9.86 -4.55 4.33
CA ARG A 46 11.00 -5.19 5.02
C ARG A 46 11.25 -6.63 4.59
N THR A 47 10.19 -7.43 4.44
CA THR A 47 10.30 -8.89 4.21
C THR A 47 10.14 -9.27 2.75
N HIS A 48 9.31 -8.54 2.01
CA HIS A 48 8.90 -8.92 0.67
C HIS A 48 9.44 -8.00 -0.41
N GLN A 49 10.22 -6.97 -0.04
CA GLN A 49 10.80 -6.00 -0.97
C GLN A 49 9.74 -5.35 -1.89
N ALA A 50 8.52 -5.15 -1.36
CA ALA A 50 7.47 -4.44 -2.06
C ALA A 50 7.61 -2.94 -1.75
N TYR A 51 7.88 -2.14 -2.77
CA TYR A 51 8.20 -0.71 -2.61
C TYR A 51 7.07 0.22 -3.04
N ARG A 52 6.04 -0.30 -3.72
CA ARG A 52 4.89 0.48 -4.17
C ARG A 52 3.59 -0.24 -3.84
N PHE A 53 2.59 0.53 -3.38
CA PHE A 53 1.33 -0.05 -2.93
C PHE A 53 0.12 0.68 -3.50
N VAL A 54 -0.89 -0.09 -3.85
CA VAL A 54 -2.27 0.40 -3.98
C VAL A 54 -2.99 0.06 -2.67
N ILE A 55 -3.44 1.08 -1.95
CA ILE A 55 -4.20 0.94 -0.71
C ILE A 55 -5.67 1.16 -1.03
N ASN A 56 -6.45 0.09 -1.01
CA ASN A 56 -7.89 0.16 -1.16
C ASN A 56 -8.55 0.37 0.22
N LEU A 57 -9.24 1.50 0.38
CA LEU A 57 -9.89 1.88 1.62
C LEU A 57 -11.42 1.74 1.57
N ASP A 58 -12.01 1.23 0.49
CA ASP A 58 -13.47 1.18 0.29
C ASP A 58 -14.20 0.56 1.49
N ASN A 59 -13.71 -0.58 1.97
CA ASN A 59 -14.30 -1.35 3.08
C ASN A 59 -13.66 -1.06 4.45
N TRP A 60 -12.85 -0.01 4.55
CA TRP A 60 -12.24 0.43 5.80
C TRP A 60 -12.95 1.66 6.35
N GLY A 61 -13.32 1.58 7.64
CA GLY A 61 -14.04 2.63 8.36
C GLY A 61 -13.15 3.55 9.21
N GLY A 62 -11.83 3.41 9.11
CA GLY A 62 -10.89 4.26 9.85
C GLY A 62 -10.70 5.64 9.22
N ASP A 63 -9.97 6.49 9.94
CA ASP A 63 -9.70 7.87 9.54
C ASP A 63 -8.57 7.93 8.50
N VAL A 64 -8.93 8.35 7.28
CA VAL A 64 -8.00 8.50 6.16
C VAL A 64 -6.97 9.60 6.42
N VAL A 65 -7.36 10.71 7.06
CA VAL A 65 -6.44 11.81 7.36
C VAL A 65 -5.39 11.35 8.38
N LEU A 66 -5.80 10.60 9.41
CA LEU A 66 -4.85 10.00 10.35
C LEU A 66 -3.95 8.96 9.70
N LEU A 67 -4.45 8.20 8.71
CA LEU A 67 -3.62 7.28 7.95
C LEU A 67 -2.57 8.02 7.12
N GLN A 68 -2.97 9.06 6.40
CA GLN A 68 -2.03 9.89 5.65
C GLN A 68 -1.00 10.53 6.57
N LYS A 69 -1.42 11.02 7.73
CA LYS A 69 -0.51 11.55 8.76
C LYS A 69 0.45 10.49 9.27
N GLN A 70 -0.01 9.26 9.50
CA GLN A 70 0.84 8.15 9.95
C GLN A 70 1.99 7.89 8.96
N PHE A 71 1.73 7.90 7.65
CA PHE A 71 2.77 7.74 6.63
C PHE A 71 3.75 8.93 6.56
N LYS A 72 3.27 10.14 6.84
CA LYS A 72 4.11 11.35 6.82
C LYS A 72 4.98 11.47 8.08
N ASP A 73 4.42 11.13 9.23
CA ASP A 73 5.14 11.15 10.51
C ASP A 73 6.17 10.02 10.61
N TRP A 74 5.86 8.85 10.01
CA TRP A 74 6.68 7.64 10.08
C TRP A 74 7.01 7.17 8.67
N LEU A 75 8.16 7.64 8.18
CA LEU A 75 8.66 7.24 6.88
C LEU A 75 9.12 5.78 6.92
N ILE A 76 8.75 5.02 5.90
CA ILE A 76 9.25 3.66 5.68
C ILE A 76 10.43 3.74 4.70
N PRO A 77 11.65 3.33 5.10
CA PRO A 77 12.78 3.30 4.18
C PRO A 77 12.48 2.46 2.94
N ASN A 78 12.84 2.96 1.76
CA ASN A 78 12.61 2.34 0.45
C ASN A 78 11.14 2.26 -0.01
N LEU A 79 10.19 2.82 0.74
CA LEU A 79 8.84 3.01 0.22
C LEU A 79 8.85 4.12 -0.84
N GLU A 80 8.48 3.77 -2.07
CA GLU A 80 8.60 4.65 -3.23
C GLU A 80 7.27 5.32 -3.59
N GLU A 81 6.16 4.58 -3.53
CA GLU A 81 4.87 5.11 -3.99
C GLU A 81 3.66 4.47 -3.31
N ILE A 82 2.67 5.31 -2.99
CA ILE A 82 1.37 4.88 -2.50
C ILE A 82 0.27 5.54 -3.32
N ILE A 83 -0.64 4.70 -3.81
CA ILE A 83 -1.90 5.10 -4.44
C ILE A 83 -3.03 4.71 -3.49
N ILE A 84 -3.88 5.66 -3.11
CA ILE A 84 -5.08 5.42 -2.29
C ILE A 84 -6.29 5.35 -3.22
N VAL A 85 -7.14 4.35 -2.99
CA VAL A 85 -8.46 4.22 -3.61
C VAL A 85 -9.51 4.29 -2.52
N LYS A 86 -10.47 5.20 -2.65
CA LYS A 86 -11.64 5.30 -1.76
C LYS A 86 -12.86 5.79 -2.53
N ASN A 87 -13.94 5.01 -2.50
CA ASN A 87 -15.22 5.27 -3.16
C ASN A 87 -15.05 5.61 -4.65
N GLY A 88 -14.16 4.90 -5.34
CA GLY A 88 -13.83 5.14 -6.75
C GLY A 88 -12.94 6.37 -7.01
N ALA A 89 -12.62 7.17 -5.99
CA ALA A 89 -11.62 8.23 -6.10
C ALA A 89 -10.22 7.63 -5.94
N ILE A 90 -9.29 8.10 -6.77
CA ILE A 90 -7.88 7.71 -6.76
C ILE A 90 -7.04 8.92 -6.41
N SER A 91 -6.14 8.78 -5.44
CA SER A 91 -5.18 9.83 -5.08
C SER A 91 -3.80 9.25 -4.80
N LYS A 92 -2.76 9.98 -5.18
CA LYS A 92 -1.40 9.67 -4.78
C LYS A 92 -1.14 10.24 -3.39
N LEU A 93 -0.50 9.47 -2.53
CA LEU A 93 -0.05 9.95 -1.23
C LEU A 93 1.33 10.59 -1.36
N ASP A 94 1.41 11.89 -1.06
CA ASP A 94 2.70 12.58 -0.98
C ASP A 94 3.45 12.13 0.28
N LEU A 95 4.59 11.47 0.07
CA LEU A 95 5.46 10.97 1.15
C LEU A 95 6.52 12.01 1.57
N TYR A 96 6.72 13.07 0.79
CA TYR A 96 7.68 14.15 1.00
C TYR A 96 7.26 15.42 0.25
#